data_AF-A0A3S0D3P6-F1
#
_entry.id   AF-A0A3S0D3P6-F1
#
_cell.length_a   1.000
_cell.length_b   1.000
_cell.length_c   1.000
_cell.angle_alpha   90.00
_cell.angle_beta   90.00
_cell.angle_gamma   90.00
#
_symmetry.space_group_name_H-M   'P 1'
#
loop_
_entity.id
_entity.type
_entity.pdbx_description
1 polymer ?
#
loop_
_entity_poly.entity_id
_entity_poly.type
_entity_poly.pdbx_seq_one_letter_code
_entity_poly.pdbx_strand_id
1 'polypeptide(L)'
;MMTQQIDENLTEREIRLKMVVDIAHELRTPLGGIVGMNELLLSSQLDPEQKQFSETIHDSAKSMLQLLNDFVELAKLDAEKVVIRSAPTHLQTLLDECSYALRKLLKSHNIELNIVFSEGLPDTIGTDENCLRQTIISIVTGATKYVESGTIRIDIAPAAHNAKKSGISFKITLPPNTVNRNGQPLFTVIASENSPVLRFDSTWLRLSIAQHLLNLLQATVSIQDNTMEFVIQSN
;
A
#
# COMPACT_ATOMS: atom_id res chain seq x y z
N MET A 1 10.24 36.18 9.56
CA MET A 1 9.07 35.90 8.71
C MET A 1 9.12 34.48 8.16
N MET A 2 10.13 34.07 7.38
CA MET A 2 10.17 32.73 6.77
C MET A 2 10.17 31.56 7.78
N THR A 3 10.88 31.67 8.91
CA THR A 3 10.87 30.65 9.99
C THR A 3 9.53 30.57 10.73
N GLN A 4 8.87 31.71 10.96
CA GLN A 4 7.57 31.79 11.64
C GLN A 4 6.44 31.19 10.78
N GLN A 5 6.54 31.34 9.46
CA GLN A 5 5.60 30.80 8.50
C GLN A 5 5.78 29.29 8.28
N ILE A 6 7.00 28.76 8.50
CA ILE A 6 7.27 27.30 8.52
C ILE A 6 6.68 26.67 9.79
N ASP A 7 6.87 27.30 10.95
CA ASP A 7 6.31 26.82 12.23
C ASP A 7 4.78 26.85 12.24
N GLU A 8 4.15 27.89 11.67
CA GLU A 8 2.69 27.96 11.53
C GLU A 8 2.13 26.85 10.62
N ASN A 9 2.79 26.57 9.49
CA ASN A 9 2.38 25.49 8.58
C ASN A 9 2.57 24.09 9.20
N LEU A 10 3.64 23.86 9.94
CA LEU A 10 3.86 22.61 10.69
C LEU A 10 2.77 22.42 11.74
N THR A 11 2.45 23.47 12.50
CA THR A 11 1.40 23.44 13.53
C THR A 11 0.03 23.14 12.92
N GLU A 12 -0.29 23.71 11.76
CA GLU A 12 -1.55 23.41 11.06
C GLU A 12 -1.64 21.95 10.62
N ARG A 13 -0.57 21.40 10.04
CA ARG A 13 -0.51 19.98 9.62
C ARG A 13 -0.63 19.03 10.81
N GLU A 14 -0.01 19.34 11.93
CA GLU A 14 -0.10 18.54 13.15
C GLU A 14 -1.51 18.54 13.76
N ILE A 15 -2.17 19.71 13.79
CA ILE A 15 -3.56 19.82 14.24
C ILE A 15 -4.47 19.00 13.33
N ARG A 16 -4.30 19.13 12.01
CA ARG A 16 -5.08 18.37 11.03
C ARG A 16 -4.90 16.87 11.19
N LEU A 17 -3.65 16.40 11.38
CA LEU A 17 -3.37 15.00 11.68
C LEU A 17 -4.10 14.54 12.95
N LYS A 18 -4.00 15.31 14.04
CA LYS A 18 -4.66 14.96 15.30
C LYS A 18 -6.16 14.82 15.13
N MET A 19 -6.80 15.76 14.43
CA MET A 19 -8.24 15.69 14.13
C MET A 19 -8.59 14.43 13.32
N VAL A 20 -7.80 14.07 12.30
CA VAL A 20 -8.03 12.86 11.49
C VAL A 20 -7.91 11.60 12.36
N VAL A 21 -6.90 11.53 13.22
CA VAL A 21 -6.70 10.39 14.13
C VAL A 21 -7.86 10.25 15.11
N ASP A 22 -8.30 11.36 15.70
CA ASP A 22 -9.40 11.37 16.67
C ASP A 22 -10.71 10.92 16.01
N ILE A 23 -11.06 11.50 14.85
CA ILE A 23 -12.26 11.10 14.09
C ILE A 23 -12.18 9.62 13.69
N ALA A 24 -11.01 9.15 13.24
CA ALA A 24 -10.86 7.76 12.86
C ALA A 24 -11.05 6.81 14.04
N HIS A 25 -10.57 7.18 15.23
CA HIS A 25 -10.79 6.39 16.44
C HIS A 25 -12.29 6.30 16.78
N GLU A 26 -13.00 7.42 16.73
CA GLU A 26 -14.45 7.48 16.98
C GLU A 26 -15.26 6.69 15.95
N LEU A 27 -14.83 6.65 14.69
CA LEU A 27 -15.50 5.86 13.64
C LEU A 27 -15.16 4.37 13.69
N ARG A 28 -13.98 3.98 14.19
CA ARG A 28 -13.55 2.57 14.26
C ARG A 28 -14.45 1.77 15.19
N THR A 29 -14.87 2.34 16.32
CA THR A 29 -15.71 1.66 17.31
C THR A 29 -17.08 1.23 16.76
N PRO A 30 -17.91 2.11 16.18
CA PRO A 30 -19.19 1.70 15.60
C PRO A 30 -19.04 0.78 14.39
N LEU A 31 -18.02 0.97 13.54
CA LEU A 31 -17.73 0.05 12.44
C LEU A 31 -17.33 -1.34 12.93
N GLY A 32 -16.51 -1.42 13.98
CA GLY A 32 -16.16 -2.68 14.64
C GLY A 32 -17.40 -3.40 15.19
N GLY A 33 -18.35 -2.65 15.75
CA GLY A 33 -19.66 -3.19 16.17
C GLY A 33 -20.48 -3.75 15.01
N ILE A 34 -20.53 -3.05 13.88
CA ILE A 34 -21.22 -3.52 12.66
C ILE A 34 -20.57 -4.81 12.15
N VAL A 35 -19.24 -4.86 12.05
CA VAL A 35 -18.51 -6.07 11.61
C VAL A 35 -18.76 -7.23 12.57
N GLY A 36 -18.63 -7.01 13.89
CA GLY A 36 -18.84 -8.05 14.88
C GLY A 36 -20.27 -8.59 14.89
N MET A 37 -21.27 -7.72 14.82
CA MET A 37 -22.67 -8.17 14.75
C MET A 37 -22.97 -8.92 13.46
N ASN A 38 -22.39 -8.49 12.34
CA ASN A 38 -22.55 -9.17 11.07
C ASN A 38 -21.82 -10.53 11.03
N GLU A 39 -20.66 -10.67 11.69
CA GLU A 39 -20.00 -11.97 11.88
C GLU A 39 -20.87 -12.93 12.70
N LEU A 40 -21.56 -12.44 13.74
CA LEU A 40 -22.54 -13.23 14.48
C LEU A 40 -23.73 -13.64 13.61
N LEU A 41 -24.25 -12.74 12.77
CA LEU A 41 -25.32 -13.05 11.81
C LEU A 41 -24.87 -14.11 10.79
N LEU A 42 -23.68 -13.98 10.20
CA LEU A 42 -23.10 -14.97 9.27
C LEU A 42 -22.89 -16.34 9.92
N SER A 43 -22.73 -16.39 11.25
CA SER A 43 -22.63 -17.64 12.01
C SER A 43 -23.99 -18.26 12.38
N SER A 44 -25.09 -17.58 12.10
CA SER A 44 -26.47 -18.03 12.38
C SER A 44 -27.11 -18.73 11.19
N GLN A 45 -28.35 -19.21 11.35
CA GLN A 45 -29.12 -19.76 10.22
C GLN A 45 -29.69 -18.61 9.39
N LEU A 46 -29.12 -18.43 8.20
CA LEU A 46 -29.59 -17.48 7.19
C LEU A 46 -30.08 -18.24 5.97
N ASP A 47 -31.14 -17.74 5.34
CA ASP A 47 -31.48 -18.19 3.99
C ASP A 47 -30.42 -17.69 2.97
N PRO A 48 -30.42 -18.23 1.73
CA PRO A 48 -29.40 -17.86 0.74
C PRO A 48 -29.34 -16.36 0.40
N GLU A 49 -30.47 -15.67 0.40
CA GLU A 49 -30.55 -14.25 0.05
C GLU A 49 -30.03 -13.38 1.21
N GLN A 50 -30.46 -13.69 2.44
CA GLN A 50 -29.95 -13.07 3.66
C GLN A 50 -28.44 -13.25 3.82
N LYS A 51 -27.94 -14.44 3.50
CA LYS A 51 -26.50 -14.72 3.53
C LYS A 51 -25.75 -13.82 2.56
N GLN A 52 -26.24 -13.67 1.32
CA GLN A 52 -25.61 -12.80 0.34
C GLN A 52 -25.62 -11.33 0.78
N PHE A 53 -26.71 -10.84 1.38
CA PHE A 53 -26.76 -9.49 1.94
C PHE A 53 -25.76 -9.32 3.10
N SER A 54 -25.70 -10.29 3.99
CA SER A 54 -24.80 -10.28 5.14
C SER A 54 -23.32 -10.33 4.70
N GLU A 55 -22.97 -11.14 3.70
CA GLU A 55 -21.64 -11.15 3.08
C GLU A 55 -21.29 -9.79 2.45
N THR A 56 -22.24 -9.18 1.74
CA THR A 56 -22.06 -7.85 1.13
C THR A 56 -21.83 -6.75 2.17
N ILE A 57 -22.59 -6.77 3.28
CA ILE A 57 -22.40 -5.86 4.42
C ILE A 57 -21.02 -6.07 5.04
N HIS A 58 -20.57 -7.32 5.15
CA HIS A 58 -19.28 -7.68 5.75
C HIS A 58 -18.11 -7.09 4.96
N ASP A 59 -18.12 -7.34 3.66
CA ASP A 59 -17.07 -6.90 2.75
C ASP A 59 -17.05 -5.38 2.65
N SER A 60 -18.23 -4.73 2.67
CA SER A 60 -18.36 -3.28 2.69
C SER A 60 -17.79 -2.66 3.99
N ALA A 61 -18.14 -3.22 5.15
CA ALA A 61 -17.67 -2.74 6.44
C ALA A 61 -16.15 -2.92 6.61
N LYS A 62 -15.61 -4.07 6.15
CA LYS A 62 -14.16 -4.30 6.11
C LYS A 62 -13.44 -3.34 5.16
N SER A 63 -14.02 -3.10 3.98
CA SER A 63 -13.48 -2.12 3.03
C SER A 63 -13.46 -0.70 3.62
N MET A 64 -14.51 -0.29 4.36
CA MET A 64 -14.54 1.00 5.05
C MET A 64 -13.50 1.10 6.16
N LEU A 65 -13.34 0.07 7.00
CA LEU A 65 -12.30 0.04 8.02
C LEU A 65 -10.90 0.16 7.41
N GLN A 66 -10.69 -0.48 6.26
CA GLN A 66 -9.42 -0.39 5.56
C GLN A 66 -9.18 1.02 5.01
N LEU A 67 -10.18 1.62 4.34
CA LEU A 67 -10.12 3.00 3.87
C LEU A 67 -9.81 3.98 4.99
N LEU A 68 -10.43 3.80 6.15
CA LEU A 68 -10.19 4.61 7.33
C LEU A 68 -8.73 4.50 7.82
N ASN A 69 -8.19 3.28 7.86
CA ASN A 69 -6.80 3.05 8.25
C ASN A 69 -5.83 3.68 7.24
N ASP A 70 -6.08 3.48 5.95
CA ASP A 70 -5.28 4.04 4.86
C ASP A 70 -5.31 5.60 4.92
N PHE A 71 -6.46 6.20 5.27
CA PHE A 71 -6.60 7.65 5.40
C PHE A 71 -5.79 8.21 6.59
N VAL A 72 -5.81 7.52 7.73
CA VAL A 72 -4.97 7.88 8.88
C VAL A 72 -3.49 7.78 8.53
N GLU A 73 -3.10 6.75 7.78
CA GLU A 73 -1.74 6.55 7.35
C GLU A 73 -1.27 7.68 6.42
N LEU A 74 -2.07 8.05 5.41
CA LEU A 74 -1.77 9.18 4.55
C LEU A 74 -1.63 10.48 5.35
N ALA A 75 -2.52 10.74 6.31
CA ALA A 75 -2.44 11.93 7.16
C ALA A 75 -1.14 11.98 7.99
N LYS A 76 -0.63 10.83 8.46
CA LYS A 76 0.65 10.75 9.19
C LYS A 76 1.83 11.09 8.29
N LEU A 77 1.77 10.63 7.04
CA LEU A 77 2.78 10.89 6.02
C LEU A 77 2.80 12.38 5.65
N ASP A 78 1.63 12.99 5.41
CA ASP A 78 1.50 14.43 5.11
C ASP A 78 2.01 15.36 6.23
N ALA A 79 1.95 14.89 7.47
CA ALA A 79 2.48 15.61 8.63
C ALA A 79 3.98 15.40 8.86
N GLU A 80 4.70 14.72 7.94
CA GLU A 80 6.14 14.41 8.02
C GLU A 80 6.56 13.70 9.33
N LYS A 81 5.62 13.03 10.00
CA LYS A 81 5.89 12.34 11.29
C LYS A 81 6.58 10.98 11.13
N VAL A 82 6.87 10.57 9.90
CA VAL A 82 7.52 9.29 9.62
C VAL A 82 9.03 9.51 9.54
N VAL A 83 9.73 9.06 10.58
CA VAL A 83 11.20 9.09 10.65
C VAL A 83 11.72 7.75 10.12
N ILE A 84 12.47 7.80 9.01
CA ILE A 84 13.13 6.62 8.45
C ILE A 84 14.20 6.10 9.42
N ARG A 85 14.09 4.82 9.78
CA ARG A 85 15.03 4.10 10.64
C ARG A 85 15.72 3.01 9.83
N SER A 86 16.80 3.38 9.16
CA SER A 86 17.60 2.42 8.40
C SER A 86 18.27 1.41 9.33
N ALA A 87 18.06 0.12 9.06
CA ALA A 87 18.66 -1.00 9.75
C ALA A 87 18.98 -2.13 8.76
N PRO A 88 19.94 -3.03 9.09
CA PRO A 88 20.16 -4.24 8.32
C PRO A 88 18.87 -5.06 8.24
N THR A 89 18.35 -5.24 7.02
CA THR A 89 17.07 -5.90 6.75
C THR A 89 17.31 -7.11 5.87
N HIS A 90 16.85 -8.29 6.32
CA HIS A 90 16.98 -9.52 5.53
C HIS A 90 15.88 -9.58 4.47
N LEU A 91 16.26 -9.54 3.19
CA LEU A 91 15.31 -9.42 2.08
C LEU A 91 14.31 -10.59 2.06
N GLN A 92 14.79 -11.82 2.14
CA GLN A 92 13.92 -13.00 2.06
C GLN A 92 12.84 -13.01 3.16
N THR A 93 13.23 -12.81 4.42
CA THR A 93 12.31 -12.72 5.56
C THR A 93 11.25 -11.64 5.36
N LEU A 94 11.65 -10.43 4.94
CA LEU A 94 10.73 -9.33 4.67
C LEU A 94 9.69 -9.70 3.60
N LEU A 95 10.13 -10.32 2.50
CA LEU A 95 9.24 -10.70 1.41
C LEU A 95 8.33 -11.88 1.77
N ASP A 96 8.81 -12.82 2.58
CA ASP A 96 8.00 -13.92 3.13
C ASP A 96 6.89 -13.39 4.04
N GLU A 97 7.20 -12.39 4.89
CA GLU A 97 6.20 -11.70 5.71
C GLU A 97 5.15 -10.97 4.86
N CYS A 98 5.59 -10.25 3.82
CA CYS A 98 4.68 -9.62 2.85
C CYS A 98 3.77 -10.65 2.18
N SER A 99 4.34 -11.75 1.71
CA SER A 99 3.59 -12.85 1.08
C SER A 99 2.57 -13.45 2.05
N TYR A 100 2.96 -13.70 3.30
CA TYR A 100 2.07 -14.20 4.33
C TYR A 100 0.91 -13.24 4.63
N ALA A 101 1.19 -11.95 4.77
CA ALA A 101 0.18 -10.92 5.02
C ALA A 101 -0.83 -10.79 3.86
N LEU A 102 -0.35 -10.90 2.62
CA LEU A 102 -1.18 -10.75 1.42
C LEU A 102 -1.92 -12.04 1.03
N ARG A 103 -1.51 -13.20 1.53
CA ARG A 103 -2.00 -14.53 1.11
C ARG A 103 -3.53 -14.65 1.11
N LYS A 104 -4.18 -14.19 2.19
CA LYS A 104 -5.64 -14.30 2.32
C LYS A 104 -6.37 -13.43 1.31
N LEU A 105 -5.90 -12.20 1.14
CA LEU A 105 -6.45 -11.23 0.17
C LEU A 105 -6.30 -11.75 -1.26
N LEU A 106 -5.10 -12.19 -1.63
CA LEU A 106 -4.81 -12.65 -2.98
C LEU A 106 -5.61 -13.91 -3.31
N LYS A 107 -5.72 -14.85 -2.35
CA LYS A 107 -6.53 -16.06 -2.51
C LYS A 107 -8.01 -15.75 -2.72
N SER A 108 -8.58 -14.75 -2.03
CA SER A 108 -9.98 -14.39 -2.23
C SER A 108 -10.27 -13.76 -3.59
N HIS A 109 -9.24 -13.25 -4.28
CA HIS A 109 -9.34 -12.65 -5.61
C HIS A 109 -8.79 -13.56 -6.73
N ASN A 110 -8.44 -14.82 -6.43
CA ASN A 110 -7.81 -15.74 -7.40
C ASN A 110 -6.55 -15.17 -8.08
N ILE A 111 -5.72 -14.49 -7.28
CA ILE A 111 -4.45 -13.90 -7.70
C ILE A 111 -3.30 -14.68 -7.06
N GLU A 112 -2.28 -15.00 -7.85
CA GLU A 112 -1.02 -15.55 -7.36
C GLU A 112 0.02 -14.43 -7.18
N LEU A 113 0.85 -14.54 -6.14
CA LEU A 113 2.01 -13.67 -5.95
C LEU A 113 3.28 -14.48 -6.16
N ASN A 114 4.07 -14.11 -7.16
CA ASN A 114 5.34 -14.73 -7.47
C ASN A 114 6.49 -13.77 -7.13
N ILE A 115 7.38 -14.19 -6.23
CA ILE A 115 8.54 -13.39 -5.81
C ILE A 115 9.80 -14.09 -6.31
N VAL A 116 10.61 -13.38 -7.08
CA VAL A 116 11.79 -13.93 -7.75
C VAL A 116 13.03 -13.13 -7.32
N PHE A 117 14.01 -13.84 -6.78
CA PHE A 117 15.30 -13.29 -6.38
C PHE A 117 16.34 -13.59 -7.48
N SER A 118 17.01 -12.56 -7.97
CA SER A 118 18.11 -12.71 -8.93
C SER A 118 19.41 -13.11 -8.25
N GLU A 119 20.31 -13.73 -8.99
CA GLU A 119 21.67 -14.02 -8.49
C GLU A 119 22.43 -12.72 -8.15
N GLY A 120 23.32 -12.81 -7.16
CA GLY A 120 24.17 -11.69 -6.75
C GLY A 120 23.52 -10.67 -5.81
N LEU A 121 22.33 -10.97 -5.28
CA LEU A 121 21.73 -10.19 -4.21
C LEU A 121 22.47 -10.41 -2.88
N PRO A 122 22.68 -9.35 -2.07
CA PRO A 122 23.09 -9.52 -0.68
C PRO A 122 21.93 -10.07 0.15
N ASP A 123 22.23 -10.88 1.16
CA ASP A 123 21.21 -11.42 2.09
C ASP A 123 20.51 -10.28 2.87
N THR A 124 21.26 -9.22 3.17
CA THR A 124 20.79 -8.07 3.94
C THR A 124 21.05 -6.75 3.23
N ILE A 125 20.12 -5.79 3.39
CA ILE A 125 20.24 -4.44 2.84
C ILE A 125 20.04 -3.40 3.94
N GLY A 126 20.67 -2.23 3.83
CA GLY A 126 20.41 -1.12 4.74
C GLY A 126 19.15 -0.36 4.33
N THR A 127 18.03 -0.56 5.02
CA THR A 127 16.76 0.13 4.74
C THR A 127 15.86 0.20 5.96
N ASP A 128 14.76 0.95 5.89
CA ASP A 128 13.69 0.86 6.88
C ASP A 128 12.73 -0.26 6.49
N GLU A 129 12.85 -1.38 7.18
CA GLU A 129 12.05 -2.58 6.95
C GLU A 129 10.53 -2.32 6.99
N ASN A 130 10.06 -1.48 7.93
CA ASN A 130 8.64 -1.19 8.06
C ASN A 130 8.13 -0.40 6.85
N CYS A 131 8.89 0.62 6.45
CA CYS A 131 8.53 1.43 5.29
C CYS A 131 8.54 0.59 4.02
N LEU A 132 9.56 -0.26 3.82
CA LEU A 132 9.62 -1.12 2.64
C LEU A 132 8.50 -2.18 2.62
N ARG A 133 8.25 -2.85 3.75
CA ARG A 133 7.11 -3.78 3.89
C ARG A 133 5.80 -3.10 3.52
N GLN A 134 5.58 -1.91 4.07
CA GLN A 134 4.34 -1.18 3.86
C GLN A 134 4.20 -0.68 2.43
N THR A 135 5.29 -0.25 1.78
CA THR A 135 5.31 0.07 0.35
C THR A 135 4.83 -1.12 -0.48
N ILE A 136 5.41 -2.31 -0.26
CA ILE A 136 5.06 -3.52 -1.02
C ILE A 136 3.60 -3.91 -0.79
N ILE A 137 3.16 -3.96 0.47
CA ILE A 137 1.77 -4.29 0.83
C ILE A 137 0.79 -3.29 0.19
N SER A 138 1.11 -2.00 0.21
CA SER A 138 0.26 -0.95 -0.35
C SER A 138 0.14 -1.06 -1.86
N ILE A 139 1.24 -1.30 -2.57
CA ILE A 139 1.23 -1.49 -4.03
C ILE A 139 0.40 -2.71 -4.40
N VAL A 140 0.69 -3.88 -3.80
CA VAL A 140 0.00 -5.12 -4.16
C VAL A 140 -1.48 -5.04 -3.83
N THR A 141 -1.85 -4.56 -2.64
CA THR A 141 -3.26 -4.43 -2.25
C THR A 141 -4.00 -3.39 -3.09
N GLY A 142 -3.33 -2.30 -3.51
CA GLY A 142 -3.91 -1.34 -4.44
C GLY A 142 -4.26 -1.99 -5.79
N ALA A 143 -3.36 -2.87 -6.27
CA ALA A 143 -3.53 -3.58 -7.52
C ALA A 143 -4.64 -4.63 -7.51
N THR A 144 -4.86 -5.36 -6.41
CA THR A 144 -5.83 -6.48 -6.36
C THR A 144 -7.26 -6.09 -6.75
N LYS A 145 -7.64 -4.83 -6.61
CA LYS A 145 -8.97 -4.34 -7.03
C LYS A 145 -9.19 -4.34 -8.54
N TYR A 146 -8.11 -4.22 -9.31
CA TYR A 146 -8.13 -4.10 -10.77
C TYR A 146 -7.60 -5.36 -11.48
N VAL A 147 -7.14 -6.34 -10.70
CA VAL A 147 -6.69 -7.64 -11.19
C VAL A 147 -7.81 -8.65 -10.95
N GLU A 148 -8.50 -9.07 -12.01
CA GLU A 148 -9.58 -10.07 -11.90
C GLU A 148 -9.05 -11.48 -11.60
N SER A 149 -7.92 -11.84 -12.22
CA SER A 149 -7.20 -13.10 -11.98
C SER A 149 -5.80 -13.03 -12.62
N GLY A 150 -4.92 -13.95 -12.23
CA GLY A 150 -3.57 -14.08 -12.80
C GLY A 150 -2.48 -13.94 -11.75
N THR A 151 -1.30 -13.50 -12.17
CA THR A 151 -0.11 -13.46 -11.33
C THR A 151 0.43 -12.04 -11.21
N ILE A 152 0.60 -11.57 -9.98
CA ILE A 152 1.44 -10.40 -9.66
C ILE A 152 2.85 -10.92 -9.42
N ARG A 153 3.83 -10.35 -10.12
CA ARG A 153 5.24 -10.76 -10.02
C ARG A 153 6.08 -9.66 -9.38
N ILE A 154 6.94 -10.02 -8.44
CA ILE A 154 7.95 -9.14 -7.84
C ILE A 154 9.32 -9.73 -8.18
N ASP A 155 10.05 -9.08 -9.09
CA ASP A 155 11.45 -9.40 -9.36
C ASP A 155 12.35 -8.51 -8.50
N ILE A 156 13.31 -9.12 -7.82
CA ILE A 156 14.30 -8.45 -6.98
C ILE A 156 15.67 -8.70 -7.59
N ALA A 157 16.42 -7.63 -7.85
CA ALA A 157 17.71 -7.71 -8.52
C ALA A 157 18.68 -6.64 -8.01
N PRO A 158 20.00 -6.86 -8.09
CA PRO A 158 20.96 -5.77 -7.93
C PRO A 158 20.67 -4.68 -8.96
N ALA A 159 20.65 -3.42 -8.54
CA ALA A 159 20.40 -2.31 -9.45
C ALA A 159 21.55 -2.19 -10.45
N ALA A 160 21.26 -2.28 -11.75
CA ALA A 160 22.25 -2.01 -12.79
C ALA A 160 22.54 -0.50 -12.85
N HIS A 161 23.83 -0.12 -12.84
CA HIS A 161 24.36 1.25 -12.99
C HIS A 161 24.33 2.19 -11.75
N ASN A 162 25.40 2.14 -10.95
CA ASN A 162 26.41 3.21 -10.87
C ASN A 162 27.61 2.70 -10.06
N ALA A 163 28.83 2.89 -10.57
CA ALA A 163 30.08 2.28 -10.10
C ALA A 163 30.53 2.63 -8.65
N LYS A 164 29.66 3.21 -7.82
CA LYS A 164 29.94 3.63 -6.44
C LYS A 164 28.81 3.38 -5.43
N LYS A 165 27.63 2.88 -5.82
CA LYS A 165 26.53 2.58 -4.88
C LYS A 165 25.84 1.26 -5.24
N SER A 166 25.81 0.33 -4.29
CA SER A 166 25.08 -0.93 -4.42
C SER A 166 23.61 -0.68 -4.11
N GLY A 167 22.75 -0.63 -5.12
CA GLY A 167 21.30 -0.51 -4.95
C GLY A 167 20.59 -1.84 -5.18
N ILE A 168 19.35 -1.95 -4.73
CA ILE A 168 18.47 -3.08 -5.02
C ILE A 168 17.25 -2.56 -5.77
N SER A 169 16.99 -3.17 -6.93
CA SER A 169 15.80 -2.96 -7.72
C SER A 169 14.69 -3.92 -7.29
N PHE A 170 13.49 -3.37 -7.12
CA PHE A 170 12.25 -4.09 -6.93
C PHE A 170 11.33 -3.76 -8.10
N LYS A 171 10.99 -4.76 -8.90
CA LYS A 171 10.13 -4.61 -10.07
C LYS A 171 8.85 -5.40 -9.87
N ILE A 172 7.74 -4.68 -9.72
CA ILE A 172 6.39 -5.22 -9.54
C ILE A 172 5.68 -5.16 -10.90
N THR A 173 5.36 -6.33 -11.45
CA THR A 173 4.63 -6.47 -12.72
C THR A 173 3.24 -7.03 -12.45
N LEU A 174 2.22 -6.31 -12.93
CA LEU A 174 0.82 -6.72 -12.89
C LEU A 174 0.43 -7.41 -14.22
N PRO A 175 -0.66 -8.19 -14.23
CA PRO A 175 -1.21 -8.75 -15.45
C PRO A 175 -1.48 -7.68 -16.53
N PRO A 176 -1.26 -7.95 -17.83
CA PRO A 176 -1.41 -6.96 -18.90
C PRO A 176 -2.80 -6.32 -19.01
N ASN A 177 -3.83 -7.04 -18.60
CA ASN A 177 -5.22 -6.58 -18.58
C ASN A 177 -5.56 -5.67 -17.39
N THR A 178 -4.60 -5.36 -16.52
CA THR A 178 -4.84 -4.48 -15.37
C THR A 178 -4.92 -3.03 -15.84
N VAL A 179 -6.12 -2.49 -15.92
CA VAL A 179 -6.34 -1.09 -16.35
C VAL A 179 -7.19 -0.36 -15.32
N ASN A 180 -6.96 0.94 -15.18
CA ASN A 180 -7.79 1.81 -14.36
C ASN A 180 -9.16 2.06 -15.03
N ARG A 181 -10.04 2.81 -14.36
CA ARG A 181 -11.38 3.16 -14.88
C ARG A 181 -11.39 3.88 -16.23
N ASN A 182 -10.27 4.49 -16.63
CA ASN A 182 -10.11 5.19 -17.90
C ASN A 182 -9.45 4.31 -18.97
N GLY A 183 -9.23 3.02 -18.71
CA GLY A 183 -8.60 2.08 -19.64
C GLY A 183 -7.08 2.23 -19.76
N GLN A 184 -6.43 2.97 -18.87
CA GLN A 184 -4.97 3.14 -18.86
C GLN A 184 -4.29 2.15 -17.90
N PRO A 185 -3.02 1.78 -18.12
CA PRO A 185 -2.29 0.91 -17.20
C PRO A 185 -2.31 1.45 -15.76
N LEU A 186 -2.51 0.59 -14.76
CA LEU A 186 -2.87 1.03 -13.40
C LEU A 186 -1.86 1.99 -12.78
N PHE A 187 -0.56 1.70 -12.92
CA PHE A 187 0.49 2.50 -12.28
C PHE A 187 0.65 3.91 -12.86
N THR A 188 0.09 4.18 -14.05
CA THR A 188 0.06 5.56 -14.59
C THR A 188 -0.70 6.53 -13.68
N VAL A 189 -1.59 6.03 -12.82
CA VAL A 189 -2.35 6.83 -11.85
C VAL A 189 -1.44 7.54 -10.85
N ILE A 190 -0.29 6.94 -10.50
CA ILE A 190 0.70 7.54 -9.57
C ILE A 190 1.37 8.76 -10.19
N ALA A 191 1.56 8.76 -11.51
CA ALA A 191 2.09 9.92 -12.22
C ALA A 191 1.04 11.05 -12.37
N SER A 192 -0.25 10.74 -12.17
CA SER A 192 -1.35 11.72 -12.29
C SER A 192 -1.77 12.27 -10.93
N GLU A 193 -1.00 13.21 -10.37
CA GLU A 193 -1.24 13.79 -9.04
C GLU A 193 -2.57 14.58 -8.90
N ASN A 194 -3.31 14.80 -10.00
CA ASN A 194 -4.33 15.86 -10.09
C ASN A 194 -5.78 15.41 -10.40
N SER A 195 -6.15 14.14 -10.26
CA SER A 195 -7.56 13.74 -10.44
C SER A 195 -8.33 13.69 -9.12
N PRO A 196 -9.31 14.59 -8.87
CA PRO A 196 -10.10 14.59 -7.64
C PRO A 196 -11.00 13.35 -7.50
N VAL A 197 -11.41 12.72 -8.62
CA VAL A 197 -12.22 11.48 -8.60
C VAL A 197 -11.40 10.28 -8.13
N LEU A 198 -10.11 10.25 -8.46
CA LEU A 198 -9.20 9.21 -8.00
C LEU A 198 -8.91 9.33 -6.49
N ARG A 199 -8.93 10.54 -5.91
CA ARG A 199 -8.67 10.75 -4.47
C ARG A 199 -9.60 10.00 -3.51
N PHE A 200 -10.78 9.59 -3.97
CA PHE A 200 -11.75 8.82 -3.18
C PHE A 200 -11.73 7.31 -3.47
N ASP A 201 -10.81 6.82 -4.30
CA ASP A 201 -10.62 5.39 -4.56
C ASP A 201 -9.60 4.79 -3.58
N SER A 202 -9.98 3.67 -2.93
CA SER A 202 -9.09 2.89 -2.07
C SER A 202 -7.77 2.51 -2.74
N THR A 203 -7.79 2.27 -4.05
CA THR A 203 -6.56 1.96 -4.79
C THR A 203 -5.66 3.17 -4.92
N TRP A 204 -6.20 4.35 -5.26
CA TRP A 204 -5.38 5.57 -5.35
C TRP A 204 -4.74 5.90 -4.00
N LEU A 205 -5.51 5.79 -2.91
CA LEU A 205 -5.02 6.05 -1.57
C LEU A 205 -3.82 5.16 -1.23
N ARG A 206 -3.90 3.86 -1.53
CA ARG A 206 -2.79 2.92 -1.32
C ARG A 206 -1.58 3.20 -2.19
N LEU A 207 -1.80 3.50 -3.47
CA LEU A 207 -0.71 3.85 -4.36
C LEU A 207 -0.05 5.19 -3.97
N SER A 208 -0.82 6.12 -3.39
CA SER A 208 -0.31 7.38 -2.85
C SER A 208 0.52 7.16 -1.57
N ILE A 209 0.07 6.28 -0.65
CA ILE A 209 0.88 5.85 0.51
C ILE A 209 2.20 5.26 0.03
N ALA A 210 2.17 4.34 -0.94
CA ALA A 210 3.37 3.74 -1.50
C ALA A 210 4.31 4.78 -2.12
N GLN A 211 3.79 5.73 -2.90
CA GLN A 211 4.58 6.82 -3.47
C GLN A 211 5.25 7.68 -2.40
N HIS A 212 4.52 8.03 -1.33
CA HIS A 212 5.08 8.83 -0.25
C HIS A 212 6.17 8.06 0.52
N LEU A 213 5.96 6.78 0.80
CA LEU A 213 6.98 5.91 1.43
C LEU A 213 8.21 5.74 0.54
N LEU A 214 8.05 5.58 -0.78
CA LEU A 214 9.15 5.52 -1.74
C LEU A 214 9.96 6.82 -1.74
N ASN A 215 9.29 7.98 -1.64
CA ASN A 215 9.97 9.28 -1.51
C ASN A 215 10.77 9.37 -0.20
N LEU A 216 10.20 8.92 0.92
CA LEU A 216 10.91 8.88 2.21
C LEU A 216 12.12 7.94 2.18
N LEU A 217 11.99 6.79 1.52
CA LEU A 217 13.08 5.84 1.25
C LEU A 217 14.10 6.35 0.22
N GLN A 218 13.87 7.53 -0.37
CA GLN A 218 14.70 8.12 -1.43
C GLN A 218 14.87 7.17 -2.63
N ALA A 219 13.84 6.37 -2.91
CA ALA A 219 13.84 5.42 -4.00
C ALA A 219 13.68 6.12 -5.36
N THR A 220 14.38 5.64 -6.37
CA THR A 220 14.12 6.08 -7.76
C THR A 220 13.05 5.19 -8.35
N VAL A 221 11.96 5.78 -8.84
CA VAL A 221 10.80 5.04 -9.38
C VAL A 221 10.72 5.24 -10.90
N SER A 222 10.53 4.15 -11.63
CA SER A 222 10.18 4.14 -13.05
C SER A 222 8.91 3.32 -13.27
N ILE A 223 8.06 3.78 -14.19
CA ILE A 223 6.80 3.12 -14.51
C ILE A 223 6.74 2.90 -16.00
N GLN A 224 6.49 1.66 -16.40
CA GLN A 224 6.28 1.27 -17.79
C GLN A 224 5.07 0.34 -17.85
N ASP A 225 3.99 0.81 -18.47
CA ASP A 225 2.72 0.11 -18.55
C ASP A 225 2.23 -0.39 -17.18
N ASN A 226 2.10 -1.70 -17.02
CA ASN A 226 1.69 -2.39 -15.80
C ASN A 226 2.87 -2.87 -14.95
N THR A 227 4.05 -2.30 -15.18
CA THR A 227 5.25 -2.56 -14.40
C THR A 227 5.70 -1.29 -13.70
N MET A 228 5.92 -1.40 -12.38
CA MET A 228 6.59 -0.39 -11.58
C MET A 228 7.92 -0.97 -11.11
N GLU A 229 9.00 -0.25 -11.37
CA GLU A 229 10.32 -0.56 -10.82
C GLU A 229 10.73 0.57 -9.87
N PHE A 230 11.23 0.20 -8.69
CA PHE A 230 11.82 1.16 -7.78
C PHE A 230 13.16 0.65 -7.24
N VAL A 231 14.12 1.56 -7.12
CA VAL A 231 15.48 1.25 -6.67
C VAL A 231 15.75 1.89 -5.32
N ILE A 232 16.05 1.07 -4.32
CA ILE A 232 16.53 1.52 -3.01
C ILE A 232 18.04 1.50 -3.03
N GLN A 233 18.66 2.64 -2.75
CA GLN A 233 20.10 2.73 -2.58
C GLN A 233 20.48 2.10 -1.23
N SER A 234 21.38 1.12 -1.20
CA SER A 234 21.99 0.72 0.07
C SER A 234 22.98 1.82 0.44
N ASN A 235 22.77 2.44 1.60
CA ASN A 235 23.81 3.23 2.26
C ASN A 235 24.90 2.33 2.83
#